data_AF-A0A5C6PM28-F1
#
_entry.id   AF-A0A5C6PM28-F1
#
_cell.length_a   1.000
_cell.length_b   1.000
_cell.length_c   1.000
_cell.angle_alpha   90.00
_cell.angle_beta   90.00
_cell.angle_gamma   90.00
#
_symmetry.space_group_name_H-M   'P 1'
#
loop_
_entity.id
_entity.type
_entity.pdbx_description
1 polymer ?
#
loop_
_entity_poly.entity_id
_entity_poly.type
_entity_poly.pdbx_seq_one_letter_code
_entity_poly.pdbx_strand_id
1 'polypeptide(L)'
;MFVRTYGKPYMQNSEVFENLFAELKRYYTGGNVNLEEMLNDFWSRLLERMFTLLNSQYVITEDYLECISKYTDQLKPFGDVPKKLKSQVTRAFIAARTFVQGLSVGREVAQRVSKVSSTPACIRALTKMMYCPFCQGMPAVKACKNYCLNVMKGCLANQADLDPEWNLYIGASHTQIQTFYFQSSSVRQRQTKSGKMF
;
A
#
# COMPACT_ATOMS: atom_id res chain seq x y z
N MET A 1 -19.54 12.61 -12.12
CA MET A 1 -19.21 12.25 -13.51
C MET A 1 -20.25 11.28 -14.07
N PHE A 2 -20.35 10.03 -13.58
CA PHE A 2 -21.27 9.02 -14.14
C PHE A 2 -22.76 9.38 -14.12
N VAL A 3 -23.25 10.05 -13.06
CA VAL A 3 -24.64 10.57 -13.03
C VAL A 3 -24.93 11.50 -14.21
N ARG A 4 -23.98 12.35 -14.60
CA ARG A 4 -24.15 13.30 -15.72
C ARG A 4 -24.11 12.60 -17.08
N THR A 5 -23.34 11.53 -17.22
CA THR A 5 -23.15 10.81 -18.49
C THR A 5 -24.22 9.75 -18.73
N TYR A 6 -24.58 8.98 -17.70
CA TYR A 6 -25.44 7.80 -17.81
C TYR A 6 -26.80 7.96 -17.13
N GLY A 7 -27.02 9.05 -16.38
CA GLY A 7 -28.33 9.38 -15.81
C GLY A 7 -28.94 8.27 -14.94
N LYS A 8 -30.25 8.03 -15.13
CA LYS A 8 -31.05 7.07 -14.36
C LYS A 8 -30.49 5.64 -14.37
N PRO A 9 -30.09 5.04 -15.51
CA PRO A 9 -29.48 3.70 -15.52
C PRO A 9 -28.33 3.53 -14.52
N TYR A 10 -27.44 4.51 -14.42
CA TYR A 10 -26.36 4.48 -13.43
C TYR A 10 -26.88 4.66 -12.01
N MET A 11 -27.77 5.63 -11.77
CA MET A 11 -28.29 5.89 -10.42
C MET A 11 -28.97 4.65 -9.82
N GLN A 12 -29.76 3.92 -10.62
CA GLN A 12 -30.47 2.72 -10.20
C GLN A 12 -29.56 1.50 -9.96
N ASN A 13 -28.32 1.52 -10.46
CA ASN A 13 -27.36 0.41 -10.35
C ASN A 13 -26.04 0.86 -9.70
N SER A 14 -26.05 2.02 -9.04
CA SER A 14 -24.86 2.66 -8.47
C SER A 14 -24.23 1.81 -7.36
N GLU A 15 -25.04 1.03 -6.66
CA GLU A 15 -24.64 0.08 -5.62
C GLU A 15 -23.52 -0.87 -6.08
N VAL A 16 -23.54 -1.31 -7.35
CA VAL A 16 -22.48 -2.19 -7.90
C VAL A 16 -21.11 -1.53 -7.83
N PHE A 17 -21.05 -0.22 -8.09
CA PHE A 17 -19.81 0.56 -8.01
C PHE A 17 -19.48 0.94 -6.57
N GLU A 18 -20.48 1.31 -5.76
CA GLU A 18 -20.27 1.64 -4.34
C GLU A 18 -19.66 0.47 -3.57
N ASN A 19 -20.17 -0.75 -3.80
CA ASN A 19 -19.63 -1.98 -3.21
C ASN A 19 -18.18 -2.25 -3.66
N LEU A 20 -17.86 -2.05 -4.95
CA LEU A 20 -16.48 -2.14 -5.46
C LEU A 20 -15.54 -1.19 -4.70
N PHE A 21 -15.92 0.09 -4.56
CA PHE A 21 -15.08 1.07 -3.87
C PHE A 21 -14.97 0.79 -2.36
N ALA A 22 -16.04 0.30 -1.73
CA ALA A 22 -16.03 -0.11 -0.34
C ALA A 22 -15.03 -1.27 -0.10
N GLU A 23 -15.04 -2.29 -0.96
CA GLU A 23 -14.10 -3.41 -0.87
C GLU A 23 -12.65 -3.00 -1.17
N LEU A 24 -12.43 -2.13 -2.16
CA LEU A 24 -11.10 -1.55 -2.43
C LEU A 24 -10.56 -0.79 -1.21
N LYS A 25 -11.42 -0.01 -0.54
CA LYS A 25 -11.06 0.69 0.70
C LYS A 25 -10.76 -0.30 1.82
N ARG A 26 -11.60 -1.33 1.99
CA ARG A 26 -11.41 -2.38 3.00
C ARG A 26 -10.08 -3.12 2.80
N TYR A 27 -9.74 -3.46 1.56
CA TYR A 27 -8.44 -4.05 1.23
C TYR A 27 -7.29 -3.12 1.62
N TYR A 28 -7.37 -1.84 1.22
CA TYR A 28 -6.33 -0.85 1.50
C TYR A 28 -6.10 -0.65 3.00
N THR A 29 -7.17 -0.63 3.81
CA THR A 29 -7.07 -0.45 5.27
C THR A 29 -6.67 -1.71 6.04
N GLY A 30 -6.30 -2.79 5.34
CA GLY A 30 -5.79 -4.01 5.98
C GLY A 30 -6.80 -5.15 6.13
N GLY A 31 -8.00 -5.03 5.56
CA GLY A 31 -9.00 -6.10 5.57
C GLY A 31 -8.54 -7.35 4.81
N ASN A 32 -9.08 -8.51 5.20
CA ASN A 32 -8.84 -9.78 4.50
C ASN A 32 -9.75 -9.86 3.27
N VAL A 33 -9.29 -9.29 2.16
CA VAL A 33 -10.04 -9.24 0.89
C VAL A 33 -9.17 -9.81 -0.21
N ASN A 34 -9.72 -10.73 -1.00
CA ASN A 34 -9.10 -11.19 -2.23
C ASN A 34 -9.42 -10.20 -3.35
N LEU A 35 -8.45 -9.37 -3.74
CA LEU A 35 -8.65 -8.36 -4.79
C LEU A 35 -9.09 -8.97 -6.13
N GLU A 36 -8.54 -10.15 -6.46
CA GLU A 36 -8.84 -10.76 -7.75
C GLU A 36 -10.27 -11.26 -7.84
N GLU A 37 -10.74 -11.91 -6.78
CA GLU A 37 -12.10 -12.41 -6.65
C GLU A 37 -13.10 -11.25 -6.62
N MET A 38 -12.87 -10.24 -5.78
CA MET A 38 -13.72 -9.05 -5.71
C MET A 38 -13.86 -8.34 -7.07
N LEU A 39 -12.77 -8.25 -7.85
CA LEU A 39 -12.82 -7.65 -9.18
C LEU A 39 -13.57 -8.54 -10.17
N ASN A 40 -13.40 -9.87 -10.11
CA ASN A 40 -14.15 -10.81 -10.94
C ASN A 40 -15.66 -10.70 -10.64
N ASP A 41 -16.04 -10.67 -9.36
CA ASP A 41 -17.42 -10.53 -8.91
C ASP A 41 -18.04 -9.22 -9.39
N PHE A 42 -17.30 -8.11 -9.31
CA PHE A 42 -17.74 -6.83 -9.85
C PHE A 42 -18.08 -6.92 -11.34
N TRP A 43 -17.21 -7.53 -12.15
CA TRP A 43 -17.43 -7.65 -13.60
C TRP A 43 -18.58 -8.60 -13.94
N SER A 44 -18.74 -9.70 -13.21
CA SER A 44 -19.87 -10.62 -13.36
C SER A 44 -21.20 -9.93 -13.04
N ARG A 45 -21.31 -9.26 -11.89
CA ARG A 45 -22.52 -8.51 -11.51
C ARG A 45 -22.82 -7.37 -12.48
N LEU A 46 -21.78 -6.66 -12.95
CA LEU A 46 -21.95 -5.60 -13.93
C LEU A 46 -22.46 -6.14 -15.26
N LEU A 47 -21.95 -7.28 -15.71
CA LEU A 47 -22.40 -7.94 -16.94
C LEU A 47 -23.89 -8.29 -16.87
N GLU A 48 -24.31 -8.96 -15.79
CA GLU A 48 -25.71 -9.36 -15.60
C GLU A 48 -26.63 -8.14 -15.61
N ARG A 49 -26.30 -7.10 -14.83
CA ARG A 49 -27.10 -5.86 -14.78
C ARG A 49 -27.18 -5.18 -16.15
N MET A 50 -26.06 -5.05 -16.86
CA MET A 50 -26.04 -4.43 -18.19
C MET A 50 -26.81 -5.26 -19.21
N PHE A 51 -26.70 -6.58 -19.16
CA PHE A 51 -27.38 -7.48 -20.08
C PHE A 51 -28.90 -7.40 -19.91
N THR A 52 -29.40 -7.40 -18.67
CA THR A 52 -30.83 -7.22 -18.38
C THR A 52 -31.34 -5.84 -18.81
N LEU A 53 -30.56 -4.78 -18.59
CA LEU A 53 -30.95 -3.42 -18.99
C LEU A 53 -31.04 -3.26 -20.52
N LEU A 54 -30.08 -3.82 -21.26
CA LEU A 54 -30.04 -3.76 -22.72
C LEU A 54 -31.12 -4.64 -23.37
N ASN A 55 -31.56 -5.69 -22.68
CA ASN A 55 -32.54 -6.67 -23.18
C ASN A 55 -33.84 -6.65 -22.36
N SER A 56 -34.25 -5.48 -21.89
CA SER A 56 -35.42 -5.31 -21.00
C SER A 56 -36.76 -5.78 -21.58
N GLN A 57 -36.83 -6.01 -22.90
CA GLN A 57 -37.99 -6.58 -23.58
C GLN A 57 -38.14 -8.10 -23.38
N TYR A 58 -37.11 -8.77 -22.88
CA TYR A 58 -37.11 -10.21 -22.64
C TYR A 58 -37.14 -10.52 -21.14
N VAL A 59 -37.81 -11.62 -20.77
CA VAL A 59 -37.71 -12.18 -19.42
C VAL A 59 -36.44 -13.01 -19.35
N ILE A 60 -35.42 -12.46 -18.70
CA ILE A 60 -34.11 -13.11 -18.59
C ILE A 60 -34.08 -13.89 -17.27
N THR A 61 -34.01 -15.21 -17.37
CA THR A 61 -33.95 -16.11 -16.21
C THR A 61 -32.54 -16.16 -15.62
N GLU A 62 -32.43 -16.60 -14.36
CA GLU A 62 -31.14 -16.80 -13.69
C GLU A 62 -30.27 -17.84 -14.43
N ASP A 63 -30.87 -18.95 -14.86
CA ASP A 63 -30.20 -19.96 -15.69
C ASP A 63 -29.60 -19.38 -16.98
N TYR A 64 -30.28 -18.40 -17.60
CA TYR A 64 -29.78 -17.74 -18.81
C TYR A 64 -28.59 -16.83 -18.49
N LEU A 65 -28.62 -16.12 -17.36
CA LEU A 65 -27.48 -15.32 -16.89
C LEU A 65 -26.27 -16.19 -16.54
N GLU A 66 -26.49 -17.33 -15.89
CA GLU A 66 -25.42 -18.30 -15.60
C GLU A 66 -24.81 -18.84 -16.90
N CYS A 67 -25.64 -19.14 -17.90
CA CYS A 67 -25.19 -19.53 -19.23
C CYS A 67 -24.29 -18.45 -19.86
N ILE A 68 -24.72 -17.19 -19.85
CA ILE A 68 -23.90 -16.07 -20.37
C ILE A 68 -22.57 -15.96 -19.63
N SER A 69 -22.60 -16.11 -18.30
CA SER A 69 -21.40 -16.03 -17.46
C SER A 69 -20.32 -17.02 -17.96
N LYS A 70 -20.72 -18.23 -18.37
CA LYS A 70 -19.81 -19.27 -18.93
C LYS A 70 -19.15 -18.87 -20.26
N TYR A 71 -19.76 -17.98 -21.05
CA TYR A 71 -19.23 -17.51 -22.34
C TYR A 71 -18.54 -16.15 -22.26
N THR A 72 -18.48 -15.52 -21.08
CA THR A 72 -17.91 -14.17 -20.89
C THR A 72 -16.48 -14.05 -21.42
N ASP A 73 -15.63 -15.05 -21.19
CA ASP A 73 -14.23 -15.03 -21.61
C ASP A 73 -14.07 -15.11 -23.14
N GLN A 74 -15.01 -15.75 -23.83
CA GLN A 74 -15.01 -15.89 -25.29
C GLN A 74 -15.58 -14.65 -25.95
N LEU A 75 -16.71 -14.16 -25.44
CA LEU A 75 -17.45 -13.02 -26.01
C LEU A 75 -16.79 -11.68 -25.68
N LYS A 76 -16.07 -11.59 -24.56
CA LYS A 76 -15.42 -10.36 -24.07
C LYS A 76 -16.34 -9.13 -24.19
N PRO A 77 -17.50 -9.11 -23.50
CA PRO A 77 -18.47 -8.02 -23.60
C PRO A 77 -17.89 -6.64 -23.22
N PHE A 78 -16.85 -6.63 -22.39
CA PHE A 78 -16.10 -5.43 -21.99
C PHE A 78 -14.71 -5.33 -22.66
N GLY A 79 -14.46 -6.12 -23.70
CA GLY A 79 -13.16 -6.25 -24.34
C GLY A 79 -12.07 -6.66 -23.34
N ASP A 80 -10.89 -6.07 -23.48
CA ASP A 80 -9.76 -6.34 -22.57
C ASP A 80 -9.77 -5.48 -21.30
N VAL A 81 -10.80 -4.65 -21.08
CA VAL A 81 -10.86 -3.72 -19.94
C VAL A 81 -10.82 -4.45 -18.59
N PRO A 82 -11.60 -5.52 -18.33
CA PRO A 82 -11.55 -6.24 -17.07
C PRO A 82 -10.16 -6.77 -16.73
N LYS A 83 -9.51 -7.41 -17.70
CA LYS A 83 -8.17 -7.98 -17.55
C LYS A 83 -7.10 -6.89 -17.27
N LYS A 84 -7.15 -5.78 -18.03
CA LYS A 84 -6.21 -4.66 -17.85
C LYS A 84 -6.42 -3.97 -16.50
N LEU A 85 -7.66 -3.68 -16.16
CA LEU A 85 -8.02 -3.05 -14.89
C LEU A 85 -7.63 -3.93 -13.72
N LYS A 86 -7.92 -5.24 -13.77
CA LYS A 86 -7.52 -6.20 -12.74
C LYS A 86 -6.01 -6.18 -12.50
N SER A 87 -5.21 -6.31 -13.56
CA SER A 87 -3.75 -6.28 -13.43
C SER A 87 -3.23 -4.97 -12.84
N GLN A 88 -3.77 -3.83 -13.27
CA GLN A 88 -3.33 -2.50 -12.81
C GLN A 88 -3.74 -2.23 -11.36
N VAL A 89 -5.01 -2.49 -11.02
CA VAL A 89 -5.57 -2.25 -9.69
C VAL A 89 -4.89 -3.18 -8.68
N THR A 90 -4.76 -4.47 -8.97
CA THR A 90 -4.08 -5.42 -8.06
C THR A 90 -2.67 -4.96 -7.74
N ARG A 91 -1.88 -4.59 -8.74
CA ARG A 91 -0.50 -4.12 -8.52
C ARG A 91 -0.44 -2.82 -7.72
N ALA A 92 -1.30 -1.85 -8.06
CA ALA A 92 -1.31 -0.55 -7.39
C ALA A 92 -1.73 -0.67 -5.91
N PHE A 93 -2.79 -1.44 -5.63
CA PHE A 93 -3.30 -1.60 -4.28
C PHE A 93 -2.37 -2.45 -3.39
N ILE A 94 -1.74 -3.51 -3.94
CA ILE A 94 -0.71 -4.27 -3.21
C ILE A 94 0.45 -3.35 -2.84
N ALA A 95 0.99 -2.57 -3.79
CA ALA A 95 2.09 -1.66 -3.52
C ALA A 95 1.73 -0.61 -2.46
N ALA A 96 0.55 0.01 -2.59
CA ALA A 96 0.07 1.01 -1.63
C ALA A 96 -0.14 0.43 -0.22
N ARG A 97 -0.78 -0.75 -0.13
CA ARG A 97 -1.02 -1.44 1.16
C ARG A 97 0.30 -1.82 1.83
N THR A 98 1.20 -2.47 1.09
CA THR A 98 2.52 -2.88 1.60
C THR A 98 3.33 -1.69 2.07
N PHE A 99 3.29 -0.57 1.34
CA PHE A 99 3.98 0.65 1.75
C PHE A 99 3.45 1.21 3.07
N VAL A 100 2.12 1.37 3.20
CA VAL A 100 1.49 1.89 4.42
C VAL A 100 1.70 0.96 5.62
N GLN A 101 1.59 -0.35 5.40
CA GLN A 101 1.88 -1.35 6.43
C GLN A 101 3.36 -1.30 6.85
N GLY A 102 4.27 -1.16 5.88
CA GLY A 102 5.69 -0.96 6.12
C GLY A 102 5.96 0.25 7.01
N LEU A 103 5.35 1.41 6.71
CA LEU A 103 5.46 2.61 7.55
C LEU A 103 4.95 2.39 8.98
N SER A 104 3.86 1.64 9.14
CA SER A 104 3.35 1.29 10.47
C SER A 104 4.34 0.42 11.24
N VAL A 105 4.93 -0.59 10.60
CA VAL A 105 5.96 -1.45 11.20
C VAL A 105 7.20 -0.63 11.56
N GLY A 106 7.67 0.24 10.66
CA GLY A 106 8.82 1.12 10.90
C GLY A 106 8.60 2.04 12.12
N ARG A 107 7.40 2.62 12.25
CA ARG A 107 7.01 3.39 13.44
C ARG A 107 7.07 2.54 14.71
N GLU A 108 6.51 1.34 14.68
CA GLU A 108 6.46 0.45 15.84
C GLU A 108 7.88 0.03 16.28
N VAL A 109 8.75 -0.33 15.33
CA VAL A 109 10.16 -0.66 15.60
C VAL A 109 10.86 0.54 16.24
N ALA A 110 10.75 1.74 15.66
CA ALA A 110 11.36 2.95 16.23
C ALA A 110 10.86 3.25 17.66
N GLN A 111 9.57 3.05 17.92
CA GLN A 111 8.97 3.21 19.25
C GLN A 111 9.44 2.16 20.27
N ARG A 112 9.74 0.93 19.84
CA ARG A 112 10.26 -0.12 20.70
C ARG A 112 11.74 0.12 21.02
N VAL A 113 12.53 0.47 20.00
CA VAL A 113 13.97 0.74 20.12
C VAL A 113 14.25 1.93 21.04
N SER A 114 13.41 2.96 21.02
CA SER A 114 13.58 4.15 21.87
C SER A 114 13.35 3.88 23.37
N LYS A 115 12.74 2.74 23.73
CA LYS A 115 12.49 2.34 25.12
C LYS A 115 13.54 1.40 25.69
N VAL A 116 14.54 1.01 24.89
CA VAL A 116 15.63 0.15 25.35
C VAL A 116 16.49 0.93 26.35
N SER A 117 16.59 0.42 27.58
CA SER A 117 17.35 1.05 28.64
C SER A 117 18.86 0.90 28.44
N SER A 118 19.63 1.88 28.91
CA SER A 118 21.08 1.82 28.89
C SER A 118 21.59 0.75 29.86
N THR A 119 22.59 -0.01 29.43
CA THR A 119 23.22 -1.02 30.29
C THR A 119 24.02 -0.36 31.43
N PRO A 120 24.22 -1.03 32.57
CA PRO A 120 25.07 -0.50 33.65
C PRO A 120 26.50 -0.18 33.17
N ALA A 121 27.03 -0.94 32.21
CA ALA A 121 28.32 -0.69 31.60
C ALA A 121 28.35 0.64 30.82
N CYS A 122 27.30 0.90 30.02
CA CYS A 122 27.14 2.19 29.33
C CYS A 122 27.04 3.35 30.33
N ILE A 123 26.22 3.22 31.38
CA ILE A 123 26.05 4.28 32.39
C ILE A 123 27.39 4.62 33.05
N ARG A 124 28.19 3.61 33.42
CA ARG A 124 29.54 3.83 33.97
C ARG A 124 30.47 4.53 32.98
N ALA A 125 30.49 4.07 31.72
CA ALA A 125 31.33 4.66 30.68
C ALA A 125 30.95 6.12 30.37
N LEU A 126 29.66 6.41 30.28
CA LEU A 126 29.12 7.74 30.05
C LEU A 126 29.42 8.67 31.23
N THR A 127 29.25 8.17 32.46
CA THR A 127 29.58 8.93 33.68
C THR A 127 31.06 9.28 33.73
N LYS A 128 31.94 8.31 33.40
CA LYS A 128 33.39 8.54 33.32
C LYS A 128 33.74 9.60 32.28
N MET A 129 33.09 9.54 31.12
CA MET A 129 33.33 10.48 30.03
C MET A 129 32.86 11.90 30.36
N MET A 130 31.70 12.05 31.00
CA MET A 130 31.05 13.35 31.21
C MET A 130 31.43 14.02 32.53
N TYR A 131 31.55 13.25 33.62
CA TYR A 131 31.61 13.81 34.98
C TYR A 131 32.95 13.63 35.68
N CYS A 132 33.79 12.65 35.31
CA CYS A 132 35.10 12.49 35.96
C CYS A 132 36.03 13.71 35.85
N PRO A 133 36.04 14.52 34.77
CA PRO A 133 36.86 15.73 34.74
C PRO A 133 36.54 16.71 35.87
N PHE A 134 35.28 16.82 36.29
CA PHE A 134 34.90 17.64 37.44
C PHE A 134 35.49 17.10 38.75
N CYS A 135 35.40 15.79 38.98
CA CYS A 135 35.97 15.14 40.15
C CYS A 135 37.50 15.24 40.20
N GLN A 136 38.15 15.44 39.06
CA GLN A 136 39.60 15.62 38.93
C GLN A 136 40.05 17.09 38.96
N GLY A 137 39.14 18.04 39.20
CA GLY A 137 39.47 19.47 39.22
C GLY A 137 39.70 20.09 37.83
N MET A 138 39.24 19.44 36.76
CA MET A 138 39.37 19.86 35.36
C MET A 138 38.01 20.12 34.70
N PRO A 139 37.16 21.03 35.20
CA PRO A 139 35.79 21.22 34.71
C PRO A 139 35.70 21.81 33.29
N ALA A 140 36.75 22.48 32.81
CA ALA A 140 36.79 23.07 31.47
C ALA A 140 37.12 22.06 30.37
N VAL A 141 37.60 20.86 30.73
CA VAL A 141 38.04 19.85 29.76
C VAL A 141 36.83 19.08 29.22
N LYS A 142 36.66 19.11 27.90
CA LYS A 142 35.64 18.34 27.20
C LYS A 142 36.19 16.97 26.77
N ALA A 143 35.30 15.98 26.69
CA ALA A 143 35.67 14.67 26.15
C ALA A 143 36.15 14.77 24.70
N CYS A 144 37.25 14.07 24.39
CA CYS A 144 37.78 13.97 23.03
C CYS A 144 36.74 13.36 22.07
N LYS A 145 36.71 13.81 20.81
CA LYS A 145 35.76 13.31 19.79
C LYS A 145 35.75 11.78 19.70
N ASN A 146 36.92 11.15 19.57
CA ASN A 146 37.02 9.70 19.44
C ASN A 146 36.64 8.95 20.73
N TYR A 147 36.94 9.54 21.89
CA TYR A 147 36.51 8.96 23.16
C TYR A 147 34.99 8.97 23.26
N CYS A 148 34.35 10.08 22.91
CA CYS A 148 32.90 10.20 22.83
C CYS A 148 32.27 9.19 21.88
N LEU A 149 32.77 9.10 20.65
CA LEU A 149 32.26 8.15 19.66
C LEU A 149 32.39 6.69 20.14
N ASN A 150 33.50 6.32 20.78
CA ASN A 150 33.69 4.96 21.27
C ASN A 150 32.74 4.62 22.42
N VAL A 151 32.52 5.55 23.36
CA VAL A 151 31.53 5.37 24.45
C VAL A 151 30.13 5.22 23.87
N MET A 152 29.74 6.10 22.94
CA MET A 152 28.41 6.07 22.32
C MET A 152 28.18 4.81 21.48
N LYS A 153 29.17 4.34 20.72
CA LYS A 153 29.09 3.08 19.98
C LYS A 153 28.87 1.88 20.91
N GLY A 154 29.57 1.83 22.05
CA GLY A 154 29.34 0.78 23.06
C GLY A 154 27.95 0.86 23.70
N CYS A 155 27.48 2.08 23.96
CA CYS A 155 26.14 2.31 24.52
C CYS A 155 25.00 1.95 23.57
N LEU A 156 25.19 2.16 22.27
CA LEU A 156 24.18 1.99 21.23
C LEU A 156 24.40 0.72 20.38
N ALA A 157 25.19 -0.24 20.86
CA ALA A 157 25.55 -1.44 20.10
C ALA A 157 24.31 -2.24 19.67
N ASN A 158 23.38 -2.49 20.61
CA ASN A 158 22.13 -3.21 20.32
C ASN A 158 21.24 -2.48 19.29
N GLN A 159 21.28 -1.14 19.27
CA GLN A 159 20.57 -0.34 18.28
C GLN A 159 21.27 -0.39 16.92
N ALA A 160 22.60 -0.42 16.92
CA ALA A 160 23.40 -0.54 15.71
C ALA A 160 23.20 -1.90 15.00
N ASP A 161 22.87 -2.96 15.75
CA ASP A 161 22.55 -4.27 15.17
C ASP A 161 21.33 -4.24 14.24
N LEU A 162 20.45 -3.23 14.38
CA LEU A 162 19.29 -3.04 13.49
C LEU A 162 19.62 -2.31 12.19
N ASP A 163 20.78 -1.65 12.08
CA ASP A 163 21.18 -0.87 10.90
C ASP A 163 21.08 -1.64 9.56
N PRO A 164 21.58 -2.88 9.42
CA PRO A 164 21.48 -3.59 8.13
C PRO A 164 20.02 -3.83 7.71
N GLU A 165 19.18 -4.31 8.63
CA GLU A 165 17.77 -4.58 8.35
C GLU A 165 16.98 -3.28 8.10
N TRP A 166 17.32 -2.22 8.83
CA TRP A 166 16.71 -0.90 8.63
C TRP A 166 17.04 -0.32 7.26
N ASN A 167 18.29 -0.47 6.79
CA ASN A 167 18.69 -0.03 5.45
C ASN A 167 17.97 -0.83 4.35
N LEU A 168 17.79 -2.14 4.53
CA LEU A 168 16.97 -2.95 3.62
C LEU A 168 15.50 -2.48 3.61
N TYR A 169 14.92 -2.21 4.77
CA TYR A 169 13.57 -1.69 4.93
C TYR A 169 13.38 -0.34 4.21
N ILE A 170 14.31 0.61 4.37
CA ILE A 170 14.26 1.92 3.70
C ILE A 170 14.41 1.75 2.18
N GLY A 171 15.34 0.90 1.72
CA GLY A 171 15.52 0.59 0.31
C GLY A 171 14.27 -0.03 -0.35
N ALA A 172 13.62 -0.97 0.35
CA ALA A 172 12.35 -1.55 -0.10
C ALA A 172 11.22 -0.51 -0.15
N SER A 173 11.14 0.36 0.86
CA SER A 173 10.16 1.44 0.92
C SER A 173 10.30 2.41 -0.27
N HIS A 174 11.54 2.77 -0.62
CA HIS A 174 11.81 3.63 -1.78
C HIS A 174 11.40 2.95 -3.11
N THR A 175 11.70 1.66 -3.26
CA THR A 175 11.30 0.87 -4.44
C THR A 175 9.78 0.81 -4.61
N GLN A 176 9.02 0.68 -3.51
CA GLN A 176 7.56 0.69 -3.56
C GLN A 176 7.00 2.04 -4.02
N ILE A 177 7.56 3.15 -3.53
CA ILE A 177 7.21 4.50 -3.98
C ILE A 177 7.45 4.64 -5.49
N GLN A 178 8.63 4.26 -5.96
CA GLN A 178 8.96 4.31 -7.38
C GLN A 178 8.00 3.48 -8.24
N THR A 179 7.64 2.29 -7.78
CA THR A 179 6.65 1.42 -8.45
C THR A 179 5.30 2.12 -8.58
N PHE A 180 4.84 2.76 -7.51
CA PHE A 180 3.58 3.50 -7.50
C PHE A 180 3.60 4.70 -8.47
N TYR A 181 4.67 5.49 -8.47
CA TYR A 181 4.85 6.62 -9.39
C TYR A 181 4.94 6.17 -10.86
N PHE A 182 5.67 5.09 -11.15
CA PHE A 182 5.84 4.58 -12.51
C PHE A 182 4.55 3.97 -13.05
N GLN A 183 3.79 3.25 -12.22
CA GLN A 183 2.47 2.75 -12.59
C GLN A 183 1.49 3.89 -12.84
N SER A 184 1.47 4.91 -11.98
CA SER A 184 0.63 6.11 -12.16
C SER A 184 0.96 6.86 -13.45
N SER A 185 2.25 6.96 -13.78
CA SER A 185 2.74 7.60 -15.01
C SER A 185 2.41 6.78 -16.27
N SER A 186 2.54 5.46 -16.19
CA SER A 186 2.18 4.53 -17.27
C SER A 186 0.67 4.50 -17.54
N VAL A 187 -0.16 4.56 -16.49
CA VAL A 187 -1.62 4.70 -16.61
C VAL A 187 -1.97 6.02 -17.28
N ARG A 188 -1.34 7.12 -16.86
CA ARG A 188 -1.55 8.46 -17.45
C ARG A 188 -1.16 8.50 -18.94
N GLN A 189 -0.05 7.88 -19.33
CA GLN A 189 0.37 7.79 -20.74
C GLN A 189 -0.51 6.87 -21.60
N ARG A 190 -1.08 5.80 -21.03
CA ARG A 190 -2.03 4.94 -21.77
C ARG A 190 -3.38 5.60 -21.94
N GLN A 191 -3.86 6.35 -20.95
CA GLN A 191 -5.13 7.10 -21.07
C GLN A 191 -5.03 8.22 -22.11
N THR A 192 -3.90 8.93 -22.22
CA THR A 192 -3.71 9.96 -23.27
C THR A 192 -3.59 9.37 -24.68
N LYS A 193 -3.13 8.12 -24.83
CA LYS A 193 -3.14 7.42 -26.12
C LYS A 193 -4.51 6.86 -26.49
N SER A 194 -5.29 6.34 -25.54
CA SER A 194 -6.65 5.83 -25.81
C SER A 194 -7.68 6.94 -26.06
N GLY A 195 -7.50 8.14 -25.50
CA GLY A 195 -8.38 9.29 -25.73
C GLY A 195 -8.18 10.02 -27.06
N LYS A 196 -7.25 9.55 -27.92
CA LYS A 196 -6.98 10.10 -29.26
C LYS A 196 -7.47 9.19 -30.41
N MET A 197 -8.29 8.18 -30.10
CA MET A 197 -8.82 7.24 -31.09
C MET A 197 -10.35 7.34 -31.28
N PHE A 198 -10.92 8.50 -30.96
CA PHE A 198 -12.26 8.96 -31.35
C PHE A 198 -12.19 10.43 -31.74
#